data_AF-A0A820SDG7-F1
#
_entry.id   AF-A0A820SDG7-F1
#
_cell.length_a   1.000
_cell.length_b   1.000
_cell.length_c   1.000
_cell.angle_alpha   90.00
_cell.angle_beta   90.00
_cell.angle_gamma   90.00
#
_symmetry.space_group_name_H-M   'P 1'
#
loop_
_entity.id
_entity.type
_entity.pdbx_description
1 polymer ?
#
loop_
_entity_poly.entity_id
_entity_poly.type
_entity_poly.pdbx_seq_one_letter_code
_entity_poly.pdbx_strand_id
1 'polypeptide(L)'
;MMRQNISSDLDSLQELHLKYSWIPGSESIRPNAEIRQKKENYIKNMLTRYTSLQDFVLHKFFELKPVVQGDFINSRLQVPSTEISSARTAHRNDTNRH
;
A
#
# COMPACT_ATOMS: atom_id res chain seq x y z
N MET A 1 6.86 15.13 -19.44
CA MET A 1 6.44 15.88 -18.23
C MET A 1 5.04 16.42 -18.45
N MET A 2 3.99 15.69 -18.03
CA MET A 2 2.63 16.25 -18.02
C MET A 2 2.47 17.09 -16.76
N ARG A 3 2.06 18.35 -16.95
CA ARG A 3 1.94 19.37 -15.92
C ARG A 3 0.72 19.12 -15.06
N GLN A 4 0.96 19.12 -13.75
CA GLN A 4 -0.03 19.23 -12.69
C GLN A 4 -0.87 20.50 -12.89
N ASN A 5 -2.19 20.42 -12.65
CA ASN A 5 -3.07 21.53 -12.22
C ASN A 5 -4.59 21.19 -12.30
N ILE A 6 -4.99 19.92 -12.28
CA ILE A 6 -6.39 19.64 -11.98
C ILE A 6 -6.52 19.76 -10.46
N SER A 7 -7.24 20.79 -10.03
CA SER A 7 -7.59 20.98 -8.62
C SER A 7 -8.26 19.70 -8.11
N SER A 8 -7.82 19.18 -6.97
CA SER A 8 -8.46 18.03 -6.30
C SER A 8 -9.76 18.41 -5.59
N ASP A 9 -10.17 19.67 -5.71
CA ASP A 9 -11.44 20.18 -5.24
C ASP A 9 -12.62 19.48 -5.95
N LEU A 10 -13.59 19.04 -5.18
CA LEU A 10 -14.72 18.24 -5.68
C LEU A 10 -15.62 19.06 -6.61
N ASP A 11 -15.82 20.34 -6.30
CA ASP A 11 -16.66 21.23 -7.09
C ASP A 11 -16.00 21.50 -8.45
N SER A 12 -14.71 21.80 -8.44
CA SER A 12 -13.90 21.95 -9.66
C SER A 12 -13.91 20.69 -10.55
N LEU A 13 -13.86 19.50 -9.95
CA LEU A 13 -13.94 18.22 -10.67
C LEU A 13 -15.33 17.93 -11.23
N GLN A 14 -16.38 18.34 -10.51
CA GLN A 14 -17.76 18.21 -10.98
C GLN A 14 -18.04 19.14 -12.16
N GLU A 15 -17.53 20.38 -12.14
CA GLU A 15 -17.61 21.29 -13.31
C GLU A 15 -16.93 20.69 -14.54
N LEU A 16 -15.76 20.07 -14.34
CA LEU A 16 -15.03 19.39 -15.40
C LEU A 16 -15.77 18.15 -15.92
N HIS A 17 -16.40 17.37 -15.05
CA HIS A 17 -17.25 16.24 -15.44
C HIS A 17 -18.45 16.67 -16.29
N LEU A 18 -19.11 17.77 -15.91
CA LEU A 18 -20.22 18.34 -16.68
C LEU A 18 -19.77 18.80 -18.08
N LYS A 19 -18.56 19.37 -18.18
CA LYS A 19 -17.99 19.82 -19.46
C LYS A 19 -17.44 18.67 -20.31
N TYR A 20 -16.87 17.66 -19.68
CA TYR A 20 -16.20 16.54 -20.32
C TYR A 20 -16.67 15.24 -19.66
N SER A 21 -17.60 14.55 -20.30
CA SER A 21 -18.26 13.36 -19.73
C SER A 21 -17.32 12.17 -19.44
N TRP A 22 -16.06 12.20 -19.91
CA TRP A 22 -15.04 11.20 -19.60
C TRP A 22 -14.29 11.47 -18.29
N ILE A 23 -14.36 12.69 -17.75
CA ILE A 23 -13.77 13.02 -16.44
C ILE A 23 -14.71 12.49 -15.36
N PRO A 24 -14.24 11.76 -14.34
CA PRO A 24 -15.10 11.28 -13.25
C PRO A 24 -15.65 12.45 -12.42
N GLY A 25 -16.98 12.48 -12.21
CA GLY A 25 -17.63 13.45 -11.32
C GLY A 25 -17.44 13.14 -9.84
N SER A 26 -17.96 14.02 -8.97
CA SER A 26 -17.84 13.90 -7.50
C SER A 26 -18.30 12.53 -6.99
N GLU A 27 -19.38 11.98 -7.53
CA GLU A 27 -19.93 10.67 -7.20
C GLU A 27 -19.05 9.48 -7.68
N SER A 28 -18.19 9.72 -8.68
CA SER A 28 -17.27 8.72 -9.21
C SER A 28 -15.93 8.68 -8.45
N ILE A 29 -15.57 9.78 -7.77
CA ILE A 29 -14.39 9.91 -6.91
C ILE A 29 -14.76 9.39 -5.53
N ARG A 30 -14.78 8.06 -5.40
CA ARG A 30 -15.29 7.32 -4.22
C ARG A 30 -14.88 7.92 -2.86
N PRO A 31 -15.84 7.93 -1.88
CA PRO A 31 -16.26 6.63 -1.38
C PRO A 31 -17.74 6.46 -1.00
N ASN A 32 -18.31 5.36 -1.51
CA ASN A 32 -19.31 4.59 -0.75
C ASN A 32 -18.72 4.30 0.65
N ALA A 33 -19.50 4.65 1.69
CA ALA A 33 -19.12 4.51 3.10
C ALA A 33 -18.59 3.10 3.43
N GLU A 34 -19.21 2.05 2.89
CA GLU A 34 -18.79 0.66 3.13
C GLU A 34 -17.37 0.39 2.61
N ILE A 35 -17.02 0.97 1.46
CA ILE A 35 -15.72 0.76 0.83
C ILE A 35 -14.64 1.54 1.57
N ARG A 36 -14.98 2.72 2.08
CA ARG A 36 -14.08 3.49 2.96
C ARG A 36 -13.79 2.69 4.23
N GLN A 37 -14.84 2.18 4.87
CA GLN A 37 -14.72 1.40 6.09
C GLN A 37 -13.90 0.11 5.88
N LYS A 38 -14.08 -0.59 4.75
CA LYS A 38 -13.26 -1.75 4.39
C LYS A 38 -11.78 -1.39 4.28
N LYS A 39 -11.44 -0.27 3.63
CA LYS A 39 -10.05 0.21 3.51
C LYS A 39 -9.46 0.62 4.86
N GLU A 40 -10.21 1.36 5.67
CA GLU A 40 -9.81 1.77 7.01
C GLU A 40 -9.54 0.55 7.91
N ASN A 41 -10.45 -0.43 7.90
CA ASN A 41 -10.28 -1.69 8.64
C ASN A 41 -9.07 -2.48 8.16
N TYR A 42 -8.84 -2.52 6.84
CA TYR A 42 -7.67 -3.18 6.27
C TYR A 42 -6.37 -2.56 6.76
N ILE A 43 -6.26 -1.23 6.71
CA ILE A 43 -5.09 -0.49 7.18
C ILE A 43 -4.91 -0.69 8.69
N LYS A 44 -5.99 -0.62 9.48
CA LYS A 44 -5.95 -0.85 10.93
C LYS A 44 -5.43 -2.26 11.24
N ASN A 45 -5.93 -3.28 10.55
CA ASN A 45 -5.49 -4.66 10.72
C ASN A 45 -4.02 -4.87 10.30
N MET A 46 -3.55 -4.15 9.29
CA MET A 46 -2.15 -4.15 8.89
C MET A 46 -1.28 -3.57 10.01
N LEU A 47 -1.62 -2.38 10.51
CA LEU A 47 -0.85 -1.70 11.56
C LEU A 47 -0.86 -2.42 12.91
N THR A 48 -1.89 -3.23 13.18
CA THR A 48 -1.93 -4.07 14.39
C THR A 48 -1.10 -5.34 14.24
N ARG A 49 -1.06 -5.93 13.05
CA ARG A 49 -0.37 -7.20 12.81
C ARG A 49 1.12 -7.08 12.56
N TYR A 50 1.58 -5.99 11.96
CA TYR A 50 2.99 -5.82 11.59
C TYR A 50 3.65 -4.72 12.39
N THR A 51 4.94 -4.89 12.69
CA THR A 51 5.74 -3.86 13.35
C THR A 51 5.93 -2.63 12.46
N SER A 52 6.13 -2.84 11.16
CA SER A 52 6.30 -1.77 10.19
C SER A 52 5.56 -2.03 8.87
N LEU A 53 5.37 -0.98 8.06
CA LEU A 53 4.87 -1.11 6.70
C LEU A 53 5.81 -1.94 5.81
N GLN A 54 7.12 -1.85 6.05
CA GLN A 54 8.12 -2.61 5.33
C GLN A 54 7.90 -4.11 5.53
N ASP A 55 7.69 -4.57 6.76
CA ASP A 55 7.44 -5.98 7.08
C ASP A 55 6.18 -6.49 6.39
N PHE A 56 5.12 -5.67 6.39
CA PHE A 56 3.90 -6.00 5.67
C PHE A 56 4.15 -6.18 4.17
N VAL A 57 4.87 -5.25 3.52
CA VAL A 57 5.16 -5.33 2.09
C VAL A 57 6.00 -6.56 1.76
N LEU A 58 7.04 -6.82 2.56
CA LEU A 58 7.92 -7.97 2.39
C LEU A 58 7.18 -9.31 2.53
N HIS A 59 6.29 -9.44 3.51
CA HIS A 59 5.49 -10.66 3.63
C HIS A 59 4.39 -10.74 2.56
N LYS A 60 3.69 -9.64 2.25
CA LYS A 60 2.52 -9.67 1.37
C LYS A 60 2.85 -9.82 -0.11
N PHE A 61 3.94 -9.20 -0.58
CA PHE A 61 4.30 -9.15 -1.99
C PHE A 61 5.55 -9.97 -2.32
N PHE A 62 6.44 -10.16 -1.35
CA PHE A 62 7.67 -10.93 -1.53
C PHE A 62 7.62 -12.29 -0.83
N GLU A 63 6.49 -12.63 -0.20
CA GLU A 63 6.22 -13.93 0.45
C GLU A 63 7.30 -14.35 1.46
N LEU A 64 8.03 -13.38 2.03
CA LEU A 64 9.04 -13.64 3.05
C LEU A 64 8.39 -14.06 4.35
N LYS A 65 9.02 -14.98 5.08
CA LYS A 65 8.42 -15.59 6.27
C LYS A 65 8.47 -14.59 7.42
N PRO A 66 7.31 -14.18 7.96
CA PRO A 66 7.31 -13.34 9.15
C PRO A 66 7.59 -14.20 10.39
N VAL A 67 8.31 -13.62 11.33
CA VAL A 67 8.46 -14.14 12.69
C VAL A 67 7.70 -13.26 13.67
N VAL A 68 7.33 -13.83 14.81
CA VAL A 68 6.67 -13.09 15.88
C VAL A 68 7.74 -12.33 16.68
N GLN A 69 7.52 -11.04 16.88
CA GLN A 69 8.35 -10.13 17.65
C GLN A 69 7.57 -9.63 18.88
N GLY A 70 8.21 -9.66 20.05
CA GLY A 70 7.65 -9.20 21.32
C GLY A 70 7.23 -10.33 22.26
N ASP A 71 6.81 -9.97 23.47
CA ASP A 71 6.30 -10.91 24.47
C ASP A 71 4.97 -11.54 23.99
N PHE A 72 4.54 -12.63 24.65
CA PHE A 72 3.27 -13.31 24.38
C PHE A 72 2.06 -12.35 24.31
N ILE A 73 2.12 -11.20 24.98
CA ILE A 73 1.03 -10.21 25.07
C ILE A 73 1.05 -9.20 23.91
N ASN A 74 2.23 -8.87 23.35
CA ASN A 74 2.40 -7.81 22.33
C ASN A 74 3.02 -8.33 21.03
N SER A 75 2.70 -9.58 20.70
CA SER A 75 3.21 -10.29 19.53
C SER A 75 2.81 -9.61 18.21
N ARG A 76 3.80 -9.14 17.44
CA ARG A 76 3.63 -8.59 16.08
C ARG A 76 4.50 -9.34 15.07
N LEU A 77 4.14 -9.27 13.80
CA LEU A 77 4.88 -9.91 12.72
C LEU A 77 6.00 -8.97 12.21
N GLN A 78 7.19 -9.54 12.05
CA GLN A 78 8.36 -8.87 11.47
C GLN A 78 9.08 -9.83 10.52
N VAL A 79 9.66 -9.33 9.43
CA VAL A 79 10.51 -10.15 8.57
C VAL A 79 11.97 -10.08 9.07
N PRO A 80 12.65 -11.23 9.26
CA PRO A 80 14.04 -11.24 9.72
C PRO A 80 14.99 -10.52 8.76
N SER A 81 15.95 -9.77 9.32
CA SER A 81 17.00 -9.10 8.53
C SER A 81 17.86 -10.06 7.71
N THR A 82 17.98 -11.31 8.15
CA THR A 82 18.65 -12.40 7.43
C THR A 82 17.94 -12.76 6.13
N GLU A 83 16.61 -12.89 6.14
CA GLU A 83 15.81 -13.16 4.94
C GLU A 83 15.87 -11.98 3.95
N ILE A 84 15.79 -10.74 4.47
CA ILE A 84 15.92 -9.54 3.65
C ILE A 84 17.27 -9.48 2.94
N SER A 85 18.35 -9.83 3.66
CA SER A 85 19.70 -9.84 3.11
C SER A 85 19.87 -10.92 2.05
N SER A 86 19.34 -12.12 2.30
CA SER A 86 19.35 -13.25 1.34
C SER A 86 18.64 -12.89 0.03
N ALA A 87 17.43 -12.31 0.12
CA ALA A 87 16.66 -11.87 -1.04
C ALA A 87 17.41 -10.80 -1.87
N ARG A 88 18.11 -9.87 -1.21
CA ARG A 88 18.95 -8.86 -1.87
C ARG A 88 20.14 -9.47 -2.61
N THR A 89 20.80 -10.48 -2.02
CA THR A 89 21.93 -11.15 -2.67
C THR A 89 21.53 -12.02 -3.85
N ALA A 90 20.36 -12.69 -3.80
CA ALA A 90 19.85 -13.49 -4.90
C ALA A 90 19.62 -12.64 -6.16
N HIS A 91 18.96 -11.49 -6.02
CA HIS A 91 18.70 -10.59 -7.14
C HIS A 91 19.98 -10.02 -7.78
N ARG A 92 21.06 -9.86 -7.01
CA ARG A 92 22.35 -9.32 -7.48
C ARG A 92 23.17 -10.34 -8.29
N ASN A 93 22.95 -11.64 -8.08
CA ASN A 93 23.66 -12.69 -8.80
C ASN A 93 23.06 -12.94 -10.19
N ASP A 94 21.75 -12.73 -10.37
CA ASP A 94 21.09 -12.87 -11.67
C ASP A 94 21.45 -11.74 -12.65
N THR A 95 21.89 -10.59 -12.15
CA THR A 95 22.29 -9.44 -12.97
C THR A 95 23.75 -9.46 -13.43
N ASN A 96 24.57 -10.38 -12.92
CA ASN A 96 25.99 -10.52 -13.27
C ASN A 96 26.29 -11.69 -14.22
N ARG A 97 25.27 -12.29 -14.83
CA ARG A 97 25.46 -13.18 -15.99
C ARG A 97 25.53 -12.32 -17.27
N HIS A 98 26.71 -11.77 -17.53
CA HIS A 98 27.11 -11.24 -18.83
C HIS A 98 28.19 -12.14 -19.43
#